data_AF-A0A5K0WTJ8-F1
#
_entry.id   AF-A0A5K0WTJ8-F1
#
_cell.length_a   1.000
_cell.length_b   1.000
_cell.length_c   1.000
_cell.angle_alpha   90.00
_cell.angle_beta   90.00
_cell.angle_gamma   90.00
#
_symmetry.space_group_name_H-M   'P 1'
#
loop_
_entity.id
_entity.type
_entity.pdbx_description
1 polymer ?
#
loop_
_entity_poly.entity_id
_entity_poly.type
_entity_poly.pdbx_seq_one_letter_code
_entity_poly.pdbx_strand_id
1 'polypeptide(L)'
;MTEKEDYSTAEESDSMGSINLSQKSKKRRFSDEQIRSLERIFETETTRLEPRKKAQLARELGLHPRQIAIWFQNRRARWKAKQIERDYGVLKADYDALLSSCESLKQEKQALLKQ
;
A
#
# COMPACT_ATOMS: atom_id res chain seq x y z
N MET A 1 -23.37 2.85 -26.49
CA MET A 1 -22.15 2.26 -27.09
C MET A 1 -21.04 2.38 -26.05
N THR A 2 -20.87 1.35 -25.21
CA THR A 2 -19.76 1.28 -24.24
C THR A 2 -18.98 0.04 -24.62
N GLU A 3 -17.85 0.28 -25.28
CA GLU A 3 -16.94 -0.73 -25.80
C GLU A 3 -16.47 -1.63 -24.65
N LYS A 4 -16.78 -2.92 -24.77
CA LYS A 4 -16.20 -3.98 -23.94
C LYS A 4 -14.87 -4.34 -24.57
N GLU A 5 -13.77 -3.85 -24.00
CA GLU A 5 -12.45 -4.34 -24.37
C GLU A 5 -12.11 -5.61 -23.57
N ASP A 6 -11.89 -6.69 -24.32
CA ASP A 6 -11.37 -7.99 -23.90
C ASP A 6 -10.03 -7.83 -23.18
N TYR A 7 -10.01 -8.00 -21.86
CA TYR A 7 -8.78 -8.30 -21.14
C TYR A 7 -8.65 -9.81 -21.00
N SER A 8 -8.01 -10.40 -22.01
CA SER A 8 -7.65 -11.81 -22.06
C SER A 8 -6.73 -12.16 -20.87
N THR A 9 -7.28 -12.85 -19.88
CA THR A 9 -6.54 -13.50 -18.79
C THR A 9 -5.82 -14.71 -19.37
N ALA A 10 -4.56 -14.54 -19.74
CA ALA A 10 -3.67 -15.66 -20.04
C ALA A 10 -3.36 -16.41 -18.73
N GLU A 11 -4.13 -17.46 -18.45
CA GLU A 11 -3.74 -18.49 -17.50
C GLU A 11 -2.68 -19.40 -18.14
N GLU A 12 -1.41 -19.13 -17.85
CA GLU A 12 -0.35 -20.13 -18.00
C GLU A 12 -0.10 -20.80 -16.66
N SER A 13 -0.49 -22.07 -16.59
CA SER A 13 -0.13 -23.00 -15.53
C SER A 13 1.37 -23.29 -15.60
N ASP A 14 2.08 -23.21 -14.48
CA ASP A 14 3.25 -24.06 -14.29
C ASP A 14 3.48 -24.50 -12.84
N SER A 15 3.65 -25.81 -12.76
CA SER A 15 4.15 -26.73 -11.74
C SER A 15 4.68 -26.16 -10.43
N MET A 16 4.00 -26.54 -9.34
CA MET A 16 4.49 -26.36 -7.97
C MET A 16 5.57 -27.41 -7.65
N GLY A 17 6.81 -27.12 -8.04
CA GLY A 17 7.99 -27.84 -7.59
C GLY A 17 8.25 -27.61 -6.09
N SER A 18 8.05 -28.66 -5.29
CA SER A 18 8.36 -28.70 -3.86
C SER A 18 9.86 -28.51 -3.63
N ILE A 19 10.27 -27.43 -2.96
CA ILE A 19 11.68 -27.19 -2.57
C ILE A 19 11.78 -26.68 -1.13
N ASN A 20 12.41 -27.52 -0.32
CA ASN A 20 13.08 -27.36 0.97
C ASN A 20 13.07 -25.94 1.61
N LEU A 21 12.52 -25.87 2.83
CA LEU A 21 12.23 -24.64 3.57
C LEU A 21 13.45 -24.01 4.29
N SER A 22 14.57 -24.71 4.49
CA SER A 22 15.68 -24.19 5.31
C SER A 22 16.75 -23.37 4.57
N GLN A 23 16.83 -23.44 3.23
CA GLN A 23 17.75 -22.61 2.44
C GLN A 23 17.11 -21.33 1.86
N LYS A 24 15.80 -21.12 2.09
CA LYS A 24 15.02 -20.03 1.49
C LYS A 24 15.22 -18.66 2.15
N SER A 25 15.84 -18.56 3.32
CA SER A 25 15.95 -17.29 4.06
C SER A 25 16.94 -16.30 3.42
N LYS A 26 17.98 -16.77 2.72
CA LYS A 26 18.98 -15.90 2.09
C LYS A 26 18.60 -15.38 0.70
N LYS A 27 17.69 -16.05 -0.02
CA LYS A 27 17.22 -15.63 -1.36
C LYS A 27 15.95 -14.77 -1.36
N ARG A 28 15.36 -14.50 -0.18
CA ARG A 28 14.04 -13.86 -0.04
C ARG A 28 14.05 -12.35 0.18
N ARG A 29 15.17 -11.77 0.61
CA ARG A 29 15.32 -10.31 0.76
C ARG A 29 15.98 -9.73 -0.48
N PHE A 30 15.36 -8.70 -1.05
CA PHE A 30 16.02 -7.83 -2.02
C PHE A 30 17.21 -7.16 -1.36
N SER A 31 18.29 -6.92 -2.12
CA SER A 31 19.41 -6.11 -1.65
C SER A 31 18.98 -4.67 -1.43
N ASP A 32 19.72 -3.93 -0.61
CA ASP A 32 19.40 -2.53 -0.34
C ASP A 32 19.44 -1.68 -1.63
N GLU A 33 20.31 -2.03 -2.58
CA GLU A 33 20.37 -1.38 -3.89
C GLU A 33 19.15 -1.68 -4.77
N GLN A 34 18.66 -2.93 -4.74
CA GLN A 34 17.41 -3.31 -5.40
C GLN A 34 16.22 -2.55 -4.79
N ILE A 35 16.17 -2.45 -3.45
CA ILE A 35 15.13 -1.71 -2.75
C ILE A 35 15.16 -0.23 -3.13
N ARG A 36 16.33 0.43 -3.08
CA ARG A 36 16.48 1.84 -3.48
C ARG A 36 15.99 2.10 -4.90
N SER A 37 16.29 1.20 -5.83
CA SER A 37 15.86 1.33 -7.22
C SER A 37 14.35 1.15 -7.38
N LEU A 38 13.78 0.17 -6.69
CA LEU A 38 12.33 -0.04 -6.64
C LEU A 38 11.58 1.15 -6.03
N GLU A 39 12.13 1.75 -4.97
CA GLU A 39 11.57 2.94 -4.31
C GLU A 39 11.60 4.18 -5.20
N ARG A 40 12.74 4.45 -5.87
CA ARG A 40 12.85 5.57 -6.81
C ARG A 40 11.79 5.50 -7.92
N ILE A 41 11.58 4.31 -8.48
CA ILE A 41 10.58 4.11 -9.54
C ILE A 41 9.17 4.25 -8.99
N PHE A 42 8.93 3.74 -7.77
CA PHE A 42 7.63 3.88 -7.11
C PHE A 42 7.24 5.34 -6.88
N GLU A 43 8.21 6.19 -6.50
CA GLU A 43 7.98 7.63 -6.35
C GLU A 43 7.58 8.29 -7.66
N THR A 44 8.18 7.88 -8.77
CA THR A 44 7.83 8.42 -10.10
C THR A 44 6.54 7.85 -10.69
N GLU A 45 6.16 6.62 -10.34
CA GLU A 45 5.06 5.86 -10.95
C GLU A 45 4.11 5.27 -9.90
N THR A 46 3.56 6.14 -9.05
CA THR A 46 2.69 5.75 -7.94
C THR A 46 1.42 5.02 -8.39
N THR A 47 0.90 5.31 -9.60
CA THR A 47 -0.43 4.84 -10.03
C THR A 47 -0.38 3.48 -10.72
N ARG A 48 0.49 3.26 -11.71
CA ARG A 48 0.68 1.97 -12.41
C ARG A 48 2.08 1.93 -13.08
N LEU A 49 2.86 0.89 -12.77
CA LEU A 49 4.13 0.63 -13.45
C LEU A 49 3.84 0.09 -14.86
N GLU A 50 4.29 0.82 -15.88
CA GLU A 50 4.11 0.43 -17.29
C GLU A 50 4.71 -0.97 -17.56
N PRO A 51 4.03 -1.88 -18.30
CA PRO A 51 4.53 -3.24 -18.56
C PRO A 51 5.94 -3.27 -19.18
N ARG A 52 6.25 -2.31 -20.07
CA ARG A 52 7.58 -2.17 -20.68
C ARG A 52 8.66 -1.81 -19.66
N LYS A 53 8.36 -0.87 -18.76
CA LYS A 53 9.28 -0.45 -17.69
C LYS A 53 9.47 -1.54 -16.64
N LYS A 54 8.43 -2.30 -16.34
CA LYS A 54 8.50 -3.50 -15.48
C LYS A 54 9.46 -4.55 -16.05
N ALA A 55 9.37 -4.83 -17.35
CA ALA A 55 10.26 -5.79 -18.00
C ALA A 55 11.71 -5.30 -18.03
N GLN A 56 11.93 -4.00 -18.26
CA GLN A 56 13.26 -3.39 -18.17
C GLN A 56 13.84 -3.49 -16.75
N LEU A 57 13.05 -3.14 -15.74
CA LEU A 57 13.46 -3.18 -14.34
C LEU A 57 13.77 -4.61 -13.86
N ALA A 58 13.02 -5.60 -14.33
CA ALA A 58 13.28 -7.01 -14.08
C ALA A 58 14.67 -7.43 -14.58
N ARG A 59 15.05 -7.00 -15.79
CA ARG A 59 16.37 -7.26 -16.36
C ARG A 59 17.47 -6.54 -15.61
N GLU A 60 17.28 -5.24 -15.32
CA GLU A 60 18.29 -4.41 -14.64
C GLU A 60 18.58 -4.89 -13.22
N LEU A 61 17.56 -5.28 -12.46
CA LEU A 61 17.73 -5.76 -11.09
C LEU A 61 18.01 -7.26 -10.98
N GLY A 62 17.99 -8.00 -12.10
CA GLY A 62 18.08 -9.46 -12.12
C GLY A 62 16.95 -10.14 -11.33
N LEU A 63 15.76 -9.53 -11.31
CA LEU A 63 14.60 -9.99 -10.54
C LEU A 63 13.51 -10.56 -11.44
N HIS A 64 12.77 -11.53 -10.92
CA HIS A 64 11.61 -12.06 -11.66
C HIS A 64 10.50 -10.98 -11.74
N PRO A 65 9.81 -10.79 -12.88
CA PRO A 65 8.72 -9.82 -12.99
C PRO A 65 7.61 -9.98 -11.94
N ARG A 66 7.39 -11.21 -11.46
CA ARG A 66 6.48 -11.52 -10.35
C ARG A 66 6.94 -10.92 -9.02
N GLN A 67 8.23 -10.95 -8.72
CA GLN A 67 8.79 -10.38 -7.49
C GLN A 67 8.60 -8.86 -7.45
N ILE A 68 8.81 -8.19 -8.59
CA ILE A 68 8.54 -6.77 -8.75
C ILE A 68 7.05 -6.50 -8.53
N ALA A 69 6.16 -7.27 -9.16
CA ALA A 69 4.71 -7.10 -8.98
C ALA A 69 4.28 -7.21 -7.51
N ILE A 70 4.75 -8.24 -6.81
CA ILE A 70 4.46 -8.44 -5.38
C ILE A 70 5.04 -7.31 -4.54
N TRP A 71 6.27 -6.86 -4.84
CA TRP A 71 6.88 -5.75 -4.12
C TRP A 71 6.05 -4.47 -4.27
N PHE A 72 5.62 -4.13 -5.48
CA PHE A 72 4.78 -2.96 -5.74
C PHE A 72 3.40 -3.08 -5.08
N GLN A 73 2.79 -4.27 -5.07
CA GLN A 73 1.55 -4.53 -4.34
C GLN A 73 1.71 -4.30 -2.83
N ASN A 74 2.75 -4.89 -2.22
CA ASN A 74 3.05 -4.72 -0.80
C ASN A 74 3.38 -3.26 -0.46
N ARG A 75 4.12 -2.56 -1.33
CA ARG A 75 4.46 -1.15 -1.16
C ARG A 75 3.21 -0.27 -1.15
N ARG A 76 2.28 -0.48 -2.10
CA ARG A 76 0.98 0.21 -2.13
C ARG A 76 0.13 -0.10 -0.90
N ALA A 77 0.09 -1.36 -0.47
CA ALA A 77 -0.65 -1.74 0.74
C ALA A 77 -0.14 -0.99 1.98
N ARG A 78 1.19 -0.94 2.18
CA ARG A 78 1.80 -0.18 3.28
C ARG A 78 1.56 1.32 3.17
N TRP A 79 1.62 1.88 1.96
CA TRP A 79 1.33 3.30 1.75
C TRP A 79 -0.12 3.64 2.11
N LYS A 80 -1.09 2.82 1.66
CA LYS A 80 -2.51 2.97 1.99
C LYS A 80 -2.76 2.82 3.49
N ALA A 81 -2.12 1.85 4.15
CA ALA A 81 -2.21 1.69 5.60
C ALA A 81 -1.73 2.95 6.33
N LYS A 82 -0.56 3.48 5.97
CA LYS A 82 -0.02 4.73 6.55
C LYS A 82 -0.92 5.94 6.27
N GLN A 83 -1.62 5.96 5.14
CA GLN A 83 -2.59 7.00 4.84
C GLN A 83 -3.81 6.88 5.77
N ILE A 84 -4.41 5.69 5.87
CA ILE A 84 -5.55 5.43 6.75
C ILE A 84 -5.23 5.76 8.21
N GLU A 85 -4.05 5.39 8.70
CA GLU A 85 -3.60 5.73 10.06
C GLU A 85 -3.56 7.25 10.29
N ARG A 86 -3.08 8.03 9.31
CA ARG A 86 -3.06 9.49 9.37
C ARG A 86 -4.47 10.07 9.35
N ASP A 87 -5.29 9.61 8.41
CA ASP A 87 -6.67 10.07 8.25
C ASP A 87 -7.49 9.78 9.53
N TYR A 88 -7.29 8.61 10.14
CA TYR A 88 -7.88 8.25 11.43
C TYR A 88 -7.40 9.16 12.56
N GLY A 89 -6.10 9.48 12.61
CA GLY A 89 -5.53 10.38 13.61
C GLY A 89 -6.15 11.78 13.56
N VAL A 90 -6.34 12.32 12.36
CA VAL A 90 -7.03 13.62 12.15
C VAL A 90 -8.48 13.53 12.61
N LEU A 91 -9.22 12.53 12.12
CA LEU A 91 -10.62 12.35 12.48
C LEU A 91 -10.83 12.19 13.98
N LYS A 92 -9.92 11.49 14.66
CA LYS A 92 -9.96 11.32 16.11
C LYS A 92 -9.73 12.65 16.85
N ALA A 93 -8.78 13.47 16.39
CA ALA A 93 -8.53 14.78 16.99
C ALA A 93 -9.76 15.70 16.86
N ASP A 94 -10.43 15.69 15.70
CA ASP A 94 -11.66 16.44 15.47
C ASP A 94 -12.79 15.97 16.38
N TYR A 95 -12.93 14.65 16.54
CA TYR A 95 -13.90 14.06 17.45
C TYR A 95 -13.66 14.48 18.91
N ASP A 96 -12.41 14.38 19.37
CA ASP A 96 -12.03 14.74 20.75
C ASP A 96 -12.29 16.25 21.01
N ALA A 97 -12.01 17.11 20.03
CA ALA A 97 -12.29 18.54 20.12
C ALA A 97 -13.81 18.83 20.18
N LEU A 98 -14.60 18.15 19.34
CA LEU A 98 -16.06 18.29 19.35
C LEU A 98 -16.67 17.79 20.67
N LEU A 99 -16.17 16.67 21.19
CA LEU A 99 -16.59 16.12 22.47
C LEU A 99 -16.35 17.12 23.60
N SER A 100 -15.16 17.72 23.67
CA SER A 100 -14.82 18.73 24.68
C SER A 100 -15.73 19.98 24.59
N SER A 101 -16.03 20.45 23.38
CA SER A 101 -16.97 21.55 23.16
C SER A 101 -18.40 21.19 23.63
N CYS A 102 -18.86 19.97 23.33
CA CYS A 102 -20.17 19.50 23.76
C CYS A 102 -20.27 19.35 25.27
N GLU A 103 -19.22 18.87 25.94
CA GLU A 103 -19.16 18.79 27.40
C GLU A 103 -19.23 20.19 28.02
N SER A 104 -18.48 21.14 27.48
CA SER A 104 -18.48 22.54 27.93
C SER A 104 -19.88 23.16 27.80
N LEU A 105 -20.53 23.00 26.65
CA LEU A 105 -21.90 23.48 26.42
C LEU A 105 -22.92 22.82 27.35
N LYS A 106 -22.77 21.52 27.64
CA LYS A 106 -23.65 20.82 28.60
C LYS A 106 -23.48 21.37 30.01
N GLN A 107 -22.24 21.65 30.43
CA GLN A 107 -21.96 22.23 31.75
C GLN A 107 -22.54 23.64 31.87
N GLU A 108 -22.35 24.49 30.86
CA GLU A 108 -22.92 25.84 30.81
C GLU A 108 -24.45 25.80 30.89
N LYS A 109 -25.10 24.94 30.09
CA LYS A 109 -26.55 24.75 30.15
C LYS A 109 -27.01 24.35 31.55
N GLN A 110 -26.30 23.42 32.21
CA GLN A 110 -26.64 22.99 33.56
C GLN A 110 -26.47 24.09 34.60
N ALA A 111 -25.47 24.97 34.44
CA ALA A 111 -25.27 26.12 35.32
C ALA A 111 -26.41 27.13 35.18
N LEU A 112 -26.84 27.43 33.94
CA LEU A 112 -27.95 28.34 33.66
C LEU A 112 -29.29 27.84 34.21
N LEU A 113 -29.54 26.52 34.19
CA LEU A 113 -30.76 25.93 34.76
C LEU A 113 -30.82 25.94 36.29
N LYS A 114 -29.72 26.25 36.97
CA LYS A 114 -29.63 26.30 38.44
C LYS A 114 -29.71 27.72 39.01
N GLN A 115 -29.79 28.73 38.16
CA GLN A 115 -30.11 30.12 38.53
C GLN A 115 -31.62 30.32 38.57
#